data_AF-A0A537LAA4-F1
#
_entry.id   AF-A0A537LAA4-F1
#
_cell.length_a   1.000
_cell.length_b   1.000
_cell.length_c   1.000
_cell.angle_alpha   90.00
_cell.angle_beta   90.00
_cell.angle_gamma   90.00
#
_symmetry.space_group_name_H-M   'P 1'
#
loop_
_entity.id
_entity.type
_entity.pdbx_description
1 polymer ?
#
loop_
_entity_poly.entity_id
_entity_poly.type
_entity_poly.pdbx_seq_one_letter_code
_entity_poly.pdbx_strand_id
1 'polypeptide(L)'
;MFARMIGLAWRACPTALALALLVLVAEPAAFAQTDPIAPTAKRAELEKGVAEVTRMFQNDPRYNRGKTPDQVKDGVEFVTGNVLFVLAHETGHALISVFEIPVLGREEDAADALAALVALKMGNSFADRVVSNAARGWFLSDQRDRKEGTSSPFYDEHGLDLQRAYYIVCLMVGGAPDKFKALADEVKLPEERQKTCKFDFSNVEYSWEEVLKPHKRKPGDPKTKIEVSYAPTKEFASLSEIGRKLQILESVAEWLSEDFAWKVPISIEMQECGSPGARWLPPSKKIVICYELIREFVQLHRAYGEAALVPGAMKMSKTGKVVAARPNAGKARTKAYRAARARR
;
A
#
# COMPACT_ATOMS: atom_id res chain seq x y z
N MET A 1 -26.15 58.55 -6.03
CA MET A 1 -25.79 59.83 -6.67
C MET A 1 -24.61 59.53 -7.58
N PHE A 2 -24.64 59.50 -8.92
CA PHE A 2 -25.54 60.08 -9.90
C PHE A 2 -25.46 59.21 -11.17
N ALA A 3 -26.61 59.05 -11.83
CA ALA A 3 -26.71 58.53 -13.19
C ALA A 3 -26.52 59.67 -14.22
N ARG A 4 -26.41 59.27 -15.49
CA ARG A 4 -26.47 60.05 -16.76
C ARG A 4 -25.10 60.50 -17.29
N MET A 5 -24.77 60.33 -18.57
CA MET A 5 -25.56 60.73 -19.74
C MET A 5 -25.36 59.86 -21.00
N ILE A 6 -26.49 59.64 -21.69
CA ILE A 6 -26.69 59.35 -23.12
C ILE A 6 -26.14 60.59 -23.89
N GLY A 7 -25.38 60.54 -24.98
CA GLY A 7 -25.45 59.78 -26.23
C GLY A 7 -25.34 60.82 -27.37
N LEU A 8 -24.56 60.56 -28.42
CA LEU A 8 -24.61 61.38 -29.65
C LEU A 8 -24.28 60.49 -30.86
N ALA A 9 -25.22 60.43 -31.79
CA ALA A 9 -25.11 59.69 -33.03
C ALA A 9 -24.69 60.61 -34.20
N TRP A 10 -23.96 59.98 -35.12
CA TRP A 10 -23.83 60.26 -36.56
C TRP A 10 -22.99 61.45 -37.03
N ARG A 11 -21.89 61.12 -37.72
CA ARG A 11 -21.60 61.54 -39.11
C ARG A 11 -20.59 60.59 -39.78
N ALA A 12 -20.99 60.13 -40.96
CA ALA A 12 -20.40 59.25 -41.97
C ALA A 12 -18.86 59.14 -42.11
N CYS A 13 -18.39 57.92 -42.39
CA CYS A 13 -17.55 57.63 -43.57
C CYS A 13 -17.59 56.11 -43.92
N PRO A 14 -17.96 55.71 -45.16
CA PRO A 14 -18.18 54.31 -45.53
C PRO A 14 -16.96 53.72 -46.26
N THR A 15 -15.81 53.59 -45.61
CA THR A 15 -14.65 52.91 -46.21
C THR A 15 -13.72 52.38 -45.12
N ALA A 16 -13.87 51.10 -44.78
CA ALA A 16 -12.88 50.19 -44.17
C ALA A 16 -13.57 49.12 -43.30
N LEU A 17 -14.51 48.38 -43.88
CA LEU A 17 -15.08 47.16 -43.29
C LEU A 17 -14.78 45.99 -44.21
N ALA A 18 -13.50 45.78 -44.46
CA ALA A 18 -12.96 44.62 -45.15
C ALA A 18 -11.61 44.30 -44.52
N LEU A 19 -11.63 43.79 -43.27
CA LEU A 19 -10.62 42.91 -42.65
C LEU A 19 -10.99 42.73 -41.17
N ALA A 20 -12.10 42.05 -40.89
CA ALA A 20 -12.46 41.69 -39.52
C ALA A 20 -13.28 40.39 -39.51
N LEU A 21 -12.64 39.28 -39.90
CA LEU A 21 -13.12 37.92 -39.59
C LEU A 21 -12.02 36.90 -39.89
N LEU A 22 -10.91 37.03 -39.16
CA LEU A 22 -9.89 35.98 -38.99
C LEU A 22 -9.19 36.24 -37.65
N VAL A 23 -9.98 36.28 -36.57
CA VAL A 23 -9.46 36.17 -35.20
C VAL A 23 -9.75 34.75 -34.74
N LEU A 24 -8.72 33.91 -34.88
CA LEU A 24 -8.35 32.83 -33.97
C LEU A 24 -9.49 32.27 -33.10
N VAL A 25 -10.18 31.25 -33.60
CA VAL A 25 -10.66 30.19 -32.71
C VAL A 25 -9.45 29.32 -32.40
N ALA A 26 -8.55 29.83 -31.56
CA ALA A 26 -7.69 28.94 -30.80
C ALA A 26 -8.61 28.34 -29.73
N GLU A 27 -9.06 27.11 -29.96
CA GLU A 27 -9.61 26.31 -28.88
C GLU A 27 -8.62 26.41 -27.70
N PRO A 28 -9.07 26.72 -26.48
CA PRO A 28 -8.19 26.53 -25.34
C PRO A 28 -7.90 25.03 -25.35
N ALA A 29 -6.64 24.68 -25.57
CA ALA A 29 -6.17 23.31 -25.44
C ALA A 29 -6.79 22.78 -24.15
N ALA A 30 -7.68 21.80 -24.27
CA ALA A 30 -8.32 21.17 -23.14
C ALA A 30 -7.17 20.62 -22.30
N PHE A 31 -6.84 21.32 -21.22
CA PHE A 31 -6.00 20.78 -20.17
C PHE A 31 -6.77 19.57 -19.67
N ALA A 32 -6.36 18.39 -20.11
CA ALA A 32 -6.83 17.15 -19.57
C ALA A 32 -6.53 17.19 -18.06
N GLN A 33 -7.54 17.55 -17.27
CA GLN A 33 -7.52 17.29 -15.84
C GLN A 33 -7.45 15.78 -15.72
N THR A 34 -6.29 15.28 -15.33
CA THR A 34 -6.12 13.88 -14.97
C THR A 34 -7.05 13.62 -13.80
N ASP A 35 -8.12 12.86 -14.02
CA ASP A 35 -8.99 12.40 -12.94
C ASP A 35 -8.11 11.70 -11.90
N PRO A 36 -7.97 12.23 -10.67
CA PRO A 36 -7.08 11.65 -9.66
C PRO A 36 -7.52 10.26 -9.20
N ILE A 37 -8.70 9.81 -9.63
CA ILE A 37 -9.34 8.53 -9.29
C ILE A 37 -9.20 7.50 -10.43
N ALA A 38 -8.86 7.93 -11.65
CA ALA A 38 -8.72 6.99 -12.77
C ALA A 38 -7.55 6.03 -12.52
N PRO A 39 -7.75 4.70 -12.65
CA PRO A 39 -6.65 3.75 -12.53
C PRO A 39 -5.56 4.06 -13.55
N THR A 40 -4.30 4.06 -13.11
CA THR A 40 -3.16 4.03 -14.06
C THR A 40 -3.25 2.75 -14.88
N ALA A 41 -2.63 2.74 -16.07
CA ALA A 41 -2.64 1.57 -16.93
C ALA A 41 -2.12 0.31 -16.21
N LYS A 42 -1.04 0.40 -15.41
CA LYS A 42 -0.53 -0.76 -14.67
C LYS A 42 -1.44 -1.21 -13.54
N ARG A 43 -2.16 -0.31 -12.87
CA ARG A 43 -3.12 -0.70 -11.82
C ARG A 43 -4.25 -1.56 -12.40
N ALA A 44 -4.80 -1.17 -13.55
CA ALA A 44 -5.82 -1.94 -14.24
C ALA A 44 -5.26 -3.28 -14.76
N GLU A 45 -4.02 -3.29 -15.26
CA GLU A 45 -3.34 -4.51 -15.68
C GLU A 45 -3.06 -5.47 -14.52
N LEU A 46 -2.69 -4.96 -13.34
CA LEU A 46 -2.49 -5.77 -12.14
C LEU A 46 -3.81 -6.45 -11.70
N GLU A 47 -4.91 -5.69 -11.61
CA GLU A 47 -6.21 -6.26 -11.25
C GLU A 47 -6.64 -7.35 -12.24
N LYS A 48 -6.48 -7.10 -13.55
CA LYS A 48 -6.73 -8.09 -14.59
C LYS A 48 -5.81 -9.32 -14.45
N GLY A 49 -4.53 -9.09 -14.19
CA GLY A 49 -3.54 -10.16 -13.98
C GLY A 49 -3.91 -11.06 -12.80
N VAL A 50 -4.39 -10.48 -11.70
CA VAL A 50 -4.88 -11.23 -10.53
C VAL A 50 -6.09 -12.09 -10.88
N ALA A 51 -7.04 -11.54 -11.64
CA ALA A 51 -8.20 -12.31 -12.12
C ALA A 51 -7.78 -13.47 -13.05
N GLU A 52 -6.80 -13.24 -13.93
CA GLU A 52 -6.27 -14.28 -14.82
C GLU A 52 -5.51 -15.38 -14.08
N VAL A 53 -4.68 -15.03 -13.10
CA VAL A 53 -4.00 -16.00 -12.23
C VAL A 53 -5.02 -16.79 -11.40
N THR A 54 -6.06 -16.12 -10.90
CA THR A 54 -7.16 -16.79 -10.19
C THR A 54 -7.82 -17.84 -11.06
N ARG A 55 -8.22 -17.47 -12.28
CA ARG A 55 -8.83 -18.41 -13.24
C ARG A 55 -7.89 -19.56 -13.60
N MET A 56 -6.60 -19.27 -13.76
CA MET A 56 -5.59 -20.30 -14.00
C MET A 56 -5.53 -21.30 -12.84
N PHE A 57 -5.50 -20.82 -11.60
CA PHE A 57 -5.47 -21.67 -10.41
C PHE A 57 -6.76 -22.48 -10.26
N GLN A 58 -7.91 -21.89 -10.57
CA GLN A 58 -9.21 -22.57 -10.54
C GLN A 58 -9.31 -23.72 -11.54
N ASN A 59 -8.57 -23.65 -12.66
CA ASN A 59 -8.62 -24.64 -13.73
C ASN A 59 -7.49 -25.68 -13.68
N ASP A 60 -6.54 -25.54 -12.75
CA ASP A 60 -5.37 -26.41 -12.68
C ASP A 60 -5.39 -27.28 -11.41
N PRO A 61 -5.43 -28.63 -11.55
CA PRO A 61 -5.43 -29.59 -10.45
C PRO A 61 -4.29 -29.44 -9.43
N ARG A 62 -3.20 -28.75 -9.80
CA ARG A 62 -2.08 -28.47 -8.89
C ARG A 62 -2.44 -27.44 -7.81
N TYR A 63 -3.39 -26.54 -8.09
CA TYR A 63 -3.73 -25.41 -7.22
C TYR A 63 -5.13 -25.49 -6.61
N ASN A 64 -6.07 -26.17 -7.25
CA ASN A 64 -7.48 -26.23 -6.82
C ASN A 64 -7.88 -27.53 -6.07
N ARG A 65 -6.97 -28.49 -5.90
CA ARG A 65 -7.33 -29.82 -5.37
C ARG A 65 -7.99 -29.70 -3.98
N GLY A 66 -9.25 -30.13 -3.88
CA GLY A 66 -10.02 -30.09 -2.65
C GLY A 66 -10.53 -28.69 -2.26
N LYS A 67 -10.49 -27.71 -3.17
CA LYS A 67 -10.97 -26.34 -2.94
C LYS A 67 -12.09 -25.97 -3.91
N THR A 68 -13.06 -25.19 -3.43
CA THR A 68 -14.05 -24.55 -4.31
C THR A 68 -13.41 -23.41 -5.12
N PRO A 69 -14.04 -22.95 -6.22
CA PRO A 69 -13.56 -21.78 -6.95
C PRO A 69 -13.39 -20.54 -6.07
N ASP A 70 -14.27 -20.33 -5.10
CA ASP A 70 -14.21 -19.20 -4.16
C ASP A 70 -13.05 -19.33 -3.18
N GLN A 71 -12.77 -20.54 -2.66
CA GLN A 71 -11.61 -20.78 -1.80
C GLN A 71 -10.28 -20.58 -2.54
N VAL A 72 -10.24 -20.89 -3.84
CA VAL A 72 -9.07 -20.60 -4.68
C VAL A 72 -8.90 -19.10 -4.86
N LYS A 73 -9.99 -18.39 -5.17
CA LYS A 73 -9.98 -16.93 -5.30
C LYS A 73 -9.53 -16.26 -4.01
N ASP A 74 -10.12 -16.63 -2.87
CA ASP A 74 -9.77 -16.08 -1.55
C ASP A 74 -8.28 -16.27 -1.24
N GLY A 75 -7.71 -17.45 -1.54
CA GLY A 75 -6.28 -17.69 -1.35
C GLY A 75 -5.38 -16.83 -2.25
N VAL A 76 -5.77 -16.60 -3.51
CA VAL A 76 -5.03 -15.70 -4.42
C VAL A 76 -5.11 -14.26 -3.94
N GLU A 77 -6.31 -13.78 -3.59
CA GLU A 77 -6.51 -12.41 -3.09
C GLU A 77 -5.81 -12.18 -1.75
N PHE A 78 -5.79 -13.17 -0.85
CA PHE A 78 -5.07 -13.10 0.41
C PHE A 78 -3.56 -12.95 0.20
N VAL A 79 -2.96 -13.80 -0.62
CA VAL A 79 -1.51 -13.77 -0.88
C VAL A 79 -1.13 -12.50 -1.61
N THR A 80 -1.82 -12.15 -2.70
CA THR A 80 -1.51 -10.94 -3.46
C THR A 80 -1.74 -9.68 -2.63
N GLY A 81 -2.81 -9.62 -1.85
CA GLY A 81 -3.12 -8.49 -0.98
C GLY A 81 -2.03 -8.26 0.08
N ASN A 82 -1.60 -9.30 0.78
CA ASN A 82 -0.53 -9.17 1.76
C ASN A 82 0.83 -8.80 1.12
N VAL A 83 1.16 -9.34 -0.06
CA VAL A 83 2.38 -8.93 -0.78
C VAL A 83 2.34 -7.45 -1.18
N LEU A 84 1.21 -6.96 -1.70
CA LEU A 84 1.05 -5.54 -2.05
C LEU A 84 1.10 -4.64 -0.83
N PHE A 85 0.50 -5.05 0.28
CA PHE A 85 0.55 -4.30 1.53
C PHE A 85 1.98 -4.19 2.06
N VAL A 86 2.73 -5.30 2.07
CA VAL A 86 4.15 -5.29 2.48
C VAL A 86 5.01 -4.45 1.52
N LEU A 87 4.78 -4.51 0.20
CA LEU A 87 5.46 -3.61 -0.73
C LEU A 87 5.20 -2.13 -0.44
N ALA A 88 3.96 -1.78 -0.09
CA ALA A 88 3.60 -0.42 0.31
C ALA A 88 4.20 -0.02 1.67
N HIS A 89 4.32 -0.96 2.61
CA HIS A 89 5.01 -0.78 3.88
C HIS A 89 6.50 -0.48 3.65
N GLU A 90 7.21 -1.30 2.86
CA GLU A 90 8.63 -1.03 2.54
C GLU A 90 8.83 0.26 1.74
N THR A 91 7.81 0.66 0.98
CA THR A 91 7.78 1.97 0.34
C THR A 91 7.72 3.10 1.37
N GLY A 92 7.01 2.92 2.49
CA GLY A 92 7.03 3.84 3.61
C GLY A 92 8.44 4.10 4.13
N HIS A 93 9.21 3.04 4.39
CA HIS A 93 10.63 3.15 4.75
C HIS A 93 11.46 3.84 3.66
N ALA A 94 11.22 3.52 2.39
CA ALA A 94 11.92 4.16 1.28
C ALA A 94 11.66 5.68 1.23
N LEU A 95 10.40 6.11 1.35
CA LEU A 95 10.00 7.51 1.37
C LEU A 95 10.61 8.24 2.57
N ILE A 96 10.51 7.65 3.77
CA ILE A 96 11.09 8.21 5.00
C ILE A 96 12.60 8.38 4.85
N SER A 97 13.28 7.34 4.37
CA SER A 97 14.73 7.31 4.23
C SER A 97 15.26 8.25 3.15
N VAL A 98 14.59 8.34 2.00
CA VAL A 98 15.07 9.13 0.84
C VAL A 98 14.69 10.60 0.96
N PHE A 99 13.50 10.90 1.47
CA PHE A 99 13.05 12.28 1.65
C PHE A 99 13.37 12.85 3.03
N GLU A 100 13.98 12.05 3.90
CA GLU A 100 14.39 12.42 5.26
C GLU A 100 13.21 12.89 6.13
N ILE A 101 12.05 12.27 5.93
CA ILE A 101 10.82 12.58 6.65
C ILE A 101 11.04 12.29 8.15
N PRO A 102 10.75 13.24 9.04
CA PRO A 102 10.86 13.02 10.48
C PRO A 102 9.79 12.04 10.97
N VAL A 103 10.20 11.11 11.84
CA VAL A 103 9.31 10.15 12.50
C VAL A 103 9.33 10.43 14.01
N LEU A 104 8.18 10.82 14.57
CA LEU A 104 8.03 11.13 16.00
C LEU A 104 7.51 9.95 16.84
N GLY A 105 7.20 8.82 16.21
CA GLY A 105 6.71 7.58 16.83
C GLY A 105 7.51 6.35 16.38
N ARG A 106 6.85 5.20 16.28
CA ARG A 106 7.45 3.98 15.68
C ARG A 106 7.39 4.08 14.16
N GLU A 107 8.52 3.86 13.49
CA GLU A 107 8.60 3.92 12.02
C GLU A 107 7.73 2.83 11.37
N GLU A 108 7.72 1.63 11.96
CA GLU A 108 6.87 0.50 11.53
C GLU A 108 5.38 0.85 11.51
N ASP A 109 4.88 1.53 12.54
CA ASP A 109 3.47 1.95 12.59
C ASP A 109 3.17 3.00 11.51
N ALA A 110 4.13 3.90 11.22
CA ALA A 110 3.98 4.88 10.17
C ALA A 110 3.95 4.23 8.78
N ALA A 111 4.80 3.22 8.56
CA ALA A 111 4.85 2.43 7.32
C ALA A 111 3.56 1.63 7.10
N ASP A 112 3.02 0.96 8.13
CA ASP A 112 1.72 0.31 8.07
C ASP A 112 0.58 1.29 7.79
N ALA A 113 0.60 2.44 8.46
CA ALA A 113 -0.41 3.49 8.26
C ALA A 113 -0.39 4.02 6.83
N LEU A 114 0.80 4.20 6.24
CA LEU A 114 0.92 4.58 4.83
C LEU A 114 0.36 3.50 3.91
N ALA A 115 0.71 2.23 4.14
CA ALA A 115 0.23 1.12 3.32
C ALA A 115 -1.31 1.03 3.32
N ALA A 116 -1.92 1.17 4.49
CA ALA A 116 -3.38 1.25 4.63
C ALA A 116 -3.96 2.50 3.94
N LEU A 117 -3.35 3.67 4.14
CA LEU A 117 -3.80 4.93 3.53
C LEU A 117 -3.78 4.86 2.00
N VAL A 118 -2.70 4.35 1.41
CA VAL A 118 -2.56 4.21 -0.05
C VAL A 118 -3.69 3.35 -0.60
N ALA A 119 -3.96 2.19 -0.01
CA ALA A 119 -5.05 1.32 -0.45
C ALA A 119 -6.42 2.00 -0.32
N LEU A 120 -6.69 2.66 0.80
CA LEU A 120 -7.98 3.35 1.02
C LEU A 120 -8.18 4.53 0.06
N LYS A 121 -7.12 5.29 -0.22
CA LYS A 121 -7.15 6.43 -1.16
C LYS A 121 -7.34 6.01 -2.62
N MET A 122 -6.97 4.77 -2.98
CA MET A 122 -7.27 4.25 -4.32
C MET A 122 -8.77 4.04 -4.55
N GLY A 123 -9.57 3.89 -3.48
CA GLY A 123 -11.03 3.98 -3.51
C GLY A 123 -11.77 2.92 -4.33
N ASN A 124 -11.10 1.86 -4.78
CA ASN A 124 -11.67 0.83 -5.64
C ASN A 124 -11.71 -0.55 -4.96
N SER A 125 -12.55 -1.44 -5.51
CA SER A 125 -12.81 -2.75 -4.89
C SER A 125 -11.56 -3.62 -4.75
N PHE A 126 -10.60 -3.52 -5.68
CA PHE A 126 -9.35 -4.27 -5.62
C PHE A 126 -8.51 -3.81 -4.42
N ALA A 127 -8.31 -2.51 -4.25
CA ALA A 127 -7.58 -1.96 -3.12
C ALA A 127 -8.30 -2.21 -1.77
N ASP A 128 -9.63 -2.18 -1.76
CA ASP A 128 -10.43 -2.57 -0.58
C ASP A 128 -10.12 -4.02 -0.16
N ARG A 129 -9.98 -4.95 -1.12
CA ARG A 129 -9.58 -6.34 -0.87
C ARG A 129 -8.13 -6.46 -0.41
N VAL A 130 -7.22 -5.63 -0.92
CA VAL A 130 -5.82 -5.59 -0.47
C VAL A 130 -5.73 -5.25 1.01
N VAL A 131 -6.34 -4.15 1.45
CA VAL A 131 -6.26 -3.71 2.86
C VAL A 131 -7.03 -4.63 3.80
N SER A 132 -8.15 -5.20 3.36
CA SER A 132 -8.90 -6.21 4.14
C SER A 132 -8.06 -7.47 4.36
N ASN A 133 -7.36 -7.95 3.33
CA ASN A 133 -6.50 -9.12 3.45
C ASN A 133 -5.24 -8.85 4.28
N ALA A 134 -4.74 -7.62 4.32
CA ALA A 134 -3.66 -7.23 5.22
C ALA A 134 -4.10 -7.30 6.69
N ALA A 135 -5.26 -6.72 7.04
CA ALA A 135 -5.82 -6.85 8.39
C ALA A 135 -6.03 -8.31 8.78
N ARG A 136 -6.65 -9.10 7.88
CA ARG A 136 -6.84 -10.55 8.05
C ARG A 136 -5.51 -11.28 8.24
N GLY A 137 -4.47 -10.95 7.47
CA GLY A 137 -3.14 -11.54 7.59
C GLY A 137 -2.57 -11.45 9.00
N TRP A 138 -2.69 -10.28 9.64
CA TRP A 138 -2.26 -10.08 11.02
C TRP A 138 -3.10 -10.86 12.03
N PHE A 139 -4.43 -10.93 11.87
CA PHE A 139 -5.27 -11.78 12.74
C PHE A 139 -4.87 -13.26 12.64
N LEU A 140 -4.64 -13.77 11.42
CA LEU A 140 -4.24 -15.16 11.22
C LEU A 140 -2.82 -15.44 11.75
N SER A 141 -1.91 -14.46 11.63
CA SER A 141 -0.55 -14.55 12.18
C SER A 141 -0.56 -14.67 13.72
N ASP A 142 -1.34 -13.83 14.42
CA ASP A 142 -1.50 -13.95 15.89
C ASP A 142 -2.09 -15.32 16.29
N GLN A 143 -3.07 -15.83 15.53
CA GLN A 143 -3.65 -17.14 15.80
C GLN A 143 -2.62 -18.27 15.67
N ARG A 144 -1.80 -18.23 14.61
CA ARG A 144 -0.71 -19.18 14.41
C ARG A 144 0.26 -19.12 15.58
N ASP A 145 0.75 -17.94 15.93
CA ASP A 145 1.78 -17.76 16.95
C ASP A 145 1.28 -18.24 18.32
N ARG A 146 0.03 -17.94 18.68
CA ARG A 146 -0.59 -18.47 19.91
C ARG A 146 -0.70 -19.98 19.92
N LYS A 147 -1.07 -20.59 18.79
CA LYS A 147 -1.20 -22.05 18.68
C LYS A 147 0.16 -22.74 18.78
N GLU A 148 1.19 -22.14 18.21
CA GLU A 148 2.56 -22.67 18.21
C GLU A 148 3.32 -22.36 19.51
N GLY A 149 2.77 -21.49 20.37
CA GLY A 149 3.45 -21.03 21.59
C GLY A 149 4.61 -20.08 21.30
N THR A 150 4.60 -19.46 20.13
CA THR A 150 5.58 -18.44 19.73
C THR A 150 5.31 -17.17 20.54
N SER A 151 6.34 -16.70 21.24
CA SER A 151 6.24 -15.49 22.06
C SER A 151 6.44 -14.26 21.19
N SER A 152 5.50 -13.32 21.23
CA SER A 152 5.67 -11.97 20.66
C SER A 152 6.44 -11.09 21.67
N PRO A 153 7.68 -10.69 21.39
CA PRO A 153 8.43 -9.85 22.32
C PRO A 153 7.88 -8.41 22.28
N PHE A 154 7.51 -7.85 23.43
CA PHE A 154 6.98 -6.48 23.49
C PHE A 154 8.00 -5.38 23.15
N TYR A 155 9.28 -5.73 23.05
CA TYR A 155 10.37 -4.83 22.67
C TYR A 155 10.75 -4.95 21.19
N ASP A 156 10.02 -5.76 20.41
CA ASP A 156 10.19 -5.79 18.95
C ASP A 156 9.98 -4.39 18.37
N GLU A 157 10.65 -4.11 17.25
CA GLU A 157 10.42 -2.85 16.53
C GLU A 157 9.02 -2.80 15.91
N HIS A 158 8.47 -3.97 15.56
CA HIS A 158 7.12 -4.11 15.04
C HIS A 158 6.09 -4.16 16.18
N GLY A 159 4.91 -3.59 15.90
CA GLY A 159 3.75 -3.76 16.77
C GLY A 159 3.33 -5.22 16.90
N LEU A 160 2.62 -5.55 17.98
CA LEU A 160 1.99 -6.86 18.12
C LEU A 160 1.00 -7.07 16.98
N ASP A 161 0.94 -8.28 16.41
CA ASP A 161 0.08 -8.61 15.27
C ASP A 161 -1.36 -8.09 15.44
N LEU A 162 -1.99 -8.31 16.58
CA LEU A 162 -3.34 -7.80 16.82
C LEU A 162 -3.43 -6.27 16.94
N GLN A 163 -2.40 -5.60 17.48
CA GLN A 163 -2.38 -4.14 17.49
C GLN A 163 -2.34 -3.60 16.06
N ARG A 164 -1.52 -4.20 15.20
CA ARG A 164 -1.45 -3.86 13.77
C ARG A 164 -2.78 -4.14 13.07
N ALA A 165 -3.37 -5.32 13.29
CA ALA A 165 -4.65 -5.71 12.72
C ALA A 165 -5.78 -4.74 13.08
N TYR A 166 -5.98 -4.46 14.38
CA TYR A 166 -7.03 -3.55 14.83
C TYR A 166 -6.78 -2.10 14.40
N TYR A 167 -5.52 -1.67 14.30
CA TYR A 167 -5.21 -0.33 13.80
C TYR A 167 -5.57 -0.20 12.32
N ILE A 168 -5.22 -1.18 11.48
CA ILE A 168 -5.62 -1.20 10.06
C ILE A 168 -7.15 -1.20 9.94
N VAL A 169 -7.87 -2.06 10.68
CA VAL A 169 -9.35 -2.07 10.67
C VAL A 169 -9.91 -0.70 11.08
N CYS A 170 -9.31 -0.04 12.07
CA CYS A 170 -9.75 1.29 12.47
C CYS A 170 -9.51 2.32 11.35
N LEU A 171 -8.36 2.33 10.67
CA LEU A 171 -8.14 3.19 9.51
C LEU A 171 -9.15 2.93 8.39
N MET A 172 -9.50 1.66 8.14
CA MET A 172 -10.53 1.29 7.16
C MET A 172 -11.90 1.87 7.53
N VAL A 173 -12.35 1.69 8.78
CA VAL A 173 -13.62 2.28 9.26
C VAL A 173 -13.59 3.81 9.21
N GLY A 174 -12.46 4.43 9.53
CA GLY A 174 -12.30 5.88 9.50
C GLY A 174 -12.36 6.47 8.10
N GLY A 175 -11.78 5.78 7.11
CA GLY A 175 -11.73 6.23 5.72
C GLY A 175 -12.97 5.90 4.89
N ALA A 176 -13.61 4.76 5.15
CA ALA A 176 -14.81 4.32 4.42
C ALA A 176 -15.75 3.47 5.33
N PRO A 177 -16.46 4.11 6.27
CA PRO A 177 -17.25 3.41 7.29
C PRO A 177 -18.32 2.49 6.69
N ASP A 178 -19.02 2.95 5.65
CA ASP A 178 -20.10 2.18 5.01
C ASP A 178 -19.62 0.86 4.40
N LYS A 179 -18.35 0.80 3.96
CA LYS A 179 -17.74 -0.40 3.39
C LYS A 179 -17.24 -1.37 4.47
N PHE A 180 -16.66 -0.85 5.55
CA PHE A 180 -15.85 -1.64 6.47
C PHE A 180 -16.46 -1.85 7.86
N LYS A 181 -17.65 -1.30 8.13
CA LYS A 181 -18.36 -1.55 9.39
C LYS A 181 -18.58 -3.04 9.65
N ALA A 182 -18.97 -3.81 8.64
CA ALA A 182 -19.22 -5.24 8.80
C ALA A 182 -17.97 -6.00 9.27
N LEU A 183 -16.79 -5.67 8.71
CA LEU A 183 -15.52 -6.24 9.16
C LEU A 183 -15.19 -5.82 10.60
N ALA A 184 -15.42 -4.56 10.95
CA ALA A 184 -15.19 -4.07 12.31
C ALA A 184 -16.06 -4.79 13.36
N ASP A 185 -17.32 -5.06 13.01
CA ASP A 185 -18.24 -5.82 13.85
C ASP A 185 -17.82 -7.30 13.95
N GLU A 186 -17.38 -7.91 12.85
CA GLU A 186 -16.85 -9.29 12.81
C GLU A 186 -15.66 -9.47 13.76
N VAL A 187 -14.72 -8.53 13.72
CA VAL A 187 -13.54 -8.54 14.60
C VAL A 187 -13.82 -7.98 15.99
N LYS A 188 -15.08 -7.66 16.32
CA LYS A 188 -15.51 -7.16 17.63
C LYS A 188 -14.79 -5.88 18.07
N LEU A 189 -14.48 -4.99 17.12
CA LEU A 189 -13.98 -3.66 17.42
C LEU A 189 -15.10 -2.89 18.14
N PRO A 190 -14.92 -2.43 19.40
CA PRO A 190 -16.00 -1.80 20.16
C PRO A 190 -16.58 -0.58 19.44
N GLU A 191 -17.90 -0.38 19.51
CA GLU A 191 -18.57 0.74 18.82
C GLU A 191 -17.98 2.11 19.19
N GLU A 192 -17.64 2.31 20.47
CA GLU A 192 -16.97 3.55 20.92
C GLU A 192 -15.62 3.75 20.23
N ARG A 193 -14.88 2.66 19.97
CA ARG A 193 -13.63 2.75 19.23
C ARG A 193 -13.90 3.06 17.76
N GLN A 194 -14.88 2.40 17.13
CA GLN A 194 -15.29 2.67 15.75
C GLN A 194 -15.63 4.17 15.54
N LYS A 195 -16.34 4.80 16.50
CA LYS A 195 -16.68 6.25 16.46
C LYS A 195 -15.45 7.16 16.40
N THR A 196 -14.34 6.76 17.00
CA THR A 196 -13.08 7.54 17.02
C THR A 196 -12.19 7.28 15.80
N CYS A 197 -12.43 6.22 15.03
CA CYS A 197 -11.56 5.81 13.93
C CYS A 197 -11.41 6.83 12.81
N LYS A 198 -12.43 7.69 12.60
CA LYS A 198 -12.35 8.81 11.66
C LYS A 198 -11.21 9.76 12.00
N PHE A 199 -10.96 10.02 13.29
CA PHE A 199 -9.87 10.89 13.72
C PHE A 199 -8.50 10.29 13.39
N ASP A 200 -8.33 8.99 13.60
CA ASP A 200 -7.07 8.31 13.28
C ASP A 200 -6.80 8.31 11.78
N PHE A 201 -7.82 8.01 10.97
CA PHE A 201 -7.69 8.08 9.52
C PHE A 201 -7.32 9.50 9.05
N SER A 202 -8.05 10.53 9.52
CA SER A 202 -7.77 11.92 9.15
C SER A 202 -6.37 12.37 9.60
N ASN A 203 -5.88 11.90 10.75
CA ASN A 203 -4.53 12.21 11.21
C ASN A 203 -3.46 11.55 10.32
N VAL A 204 -3.64 10.29 9.98
CA VAL A 204 -2.73 9.56 9.07
C VAL A 204 -2.69 10.22 7.71
N GLU A 205 -3.87 10.51 7.15
CA GLU A 205 -4.06 11.20 5.87
C GLU A 205 -3.36 12.55 5.86
N TYR A 206 -3.71 13.44 6.79
CA TYR A 206 -3.12 14.77 6.90
C TYR A 206 -1.60 14.70 7.08
N SER A 207 -1.11 13.85 7.98
CA SER A 207 0.32 13.78 8.30
C SER A 207 1.13 13.34 7.08
N TRP A 208 0.70 12.28 6.39
CA TRP A 208 1.39 11.79 5.20
C TRP A 208 1.26 12.74 4.01
N GLU A 209 0.09 13.35 3.80
CA GLU A 209 -0.10 14.33 2.73
C GLU A 209 0.82 15.54 2.91
N GLU A 210 0.91 16.11 4.11
CA GLU A 210 1.74 17.28 4.38
C GLU A 210 3.24 16.99 4.22
N VAL A 211 3.73 15.85 4.74
CA VAL A 211 5.17 15.53 4.60
C VAL A 211 5.55 15.11 3.18
N LEU A 212 4.61 14.56 2.39
CA LEU A 212 4.89 14.12 1.02
C LEU A 212 4.69 15.22 -0.03
N LYS A 213 3.86 16.23 0.25
CA LYS A 213 3.55 17.33 -0.67
C LYS A 213 4.79 18.00 -1.30
N PRO A 214 5.89 18.29 -0.58
CA PRO A 214 7.09 18.87 -1.17
C PRO A 214 7.87 17.91 -2.09
N HIS A 215 7.56 16.63 -2.06
CA HIS A 215 8.25 15.55 -2.78
C HIS A 215 7.43 14.97 -3.92
N LYS A 216 6.19 15.44 -4.12
CA LYS A 216 5.34 15.05 -5.24
C LYS A 216 5.91 15.54 -6.57
N ARG A 217 5.77 14.71 -7.60
CA ARG A 217 6.11 15.07 -8.98
C ARG A 217 5.14 16.12 -9.50
N LYS A 218 5.64 17.12 -10.23
CA LYS A 218 4.79 18.10 -10.93
C LYS A 218 4.49 17.65 -12.36
N PRO A 219 3.36 18.10 -12.96
CA PRO A 219 3.13 17.91 -14.38
C PRO A 219 4.30 18.43 -15.21
N GLY A 220 4.84 17.59 -16.09
CA GLY A 220 6.01 17.92 -16.93
C GLY A 220 7.37 17.47 -16.37
N ASP A 221 7.48 17.18 -15.06
CA ASP A 221 8.73 16.61 -14.52
C ASP A 221 8.98 15.22 -15.13
N PRO A 222 10.25 14.87 -15.45
CA PRO A 222 10.57 13.54 -15.94
C PRO A 222 10.23 12.49 -14.89
N LYS A 223 9.62 11.39 -15.31
CA LYS A 223 9.40 10.22 -14.46
C LYS A 223 10.75 9.61 -14.07
N THR A 224 10.99 9.38 -12.78
CA THR A 224 12.19 8.67 -12.33
C THR A 224 12.08 7.20 -12.71
N LYS A 225 13.05 6.67 -13.47
CA LYS A 225 13.11 5.23 -13.73
C LYS A 225 13.44 4.48 -12.43
N ILE A 226 12.53 3.61 -12.00
CA ILE A 226 12.72 2.70 -10.87
C ILE A 226 13.02 1.33 -11.45
N GLU A 227 14.21 0.80 -11.18
CA GLU A 227 14.60 -0.51 -11.69
C GLU A 227 13.88 -1.61 -10.91
N VAL A 228 13.33 -2.59 -11.64
CA VAL A 228 12.67 -3.76 -11.06
C VAL A 228 13.38 -5.04 -11.48
N SER A 229 13.56 -5.97 -10.55
CA SER A 229 14.15 -7.27 -10.85
C SER A 229 13.48 -8.41 -10.09
N TYR A 230 13.50 -9.59 -10.69
CA TYR A 230 13.17 -10.84 -9.99
C TYR A 230 14.39 -11.75 -10.15
N ALA A 231 15.12 -11.96 -9.06
CA ALA A 231 16.34 -12.74 -9.06
C ALA A 231 16.05 -14.19 -9.47
N PRO A 232 16.97 -14.84 -10.22
CA PRO A 232 16.83 -16.24 -10.62
C PRO A 232 16.68 -17.15 -9.40
N THR A 233 15.79 -18.14 -9.51
CA THR A 233 15.50 -19.11 -8.45
C THR A 233 15.12 -20.45 -9.07
N LYS A 234 15.52 -21.55 -8.42
CA LYS A 234 15.03 -22.90 -8.76
C LYS A 234 13.90 -23.33 -7.83
N GLU A 235 14.03 -23.06 -6.53
CA GLU A 235 13.05 -23.49 -5.52
C GLU A 235 11.73 -22.71 -5.64
N PHE A 236 11.78 -21.43 -6.00
CA PHE A 236 10.63 -20.53 -6.05
C PHE A 236 10.27 -20.10 -7.48
N ALA A 237 10.64 -20.90 -8.49
CA ALA A 237 10.43 -20.59 -9.91
C ALA A 237 8.97 -20.17 -10.20
N SER A 238 7.99 -20.94 -9.72
CA SER A 238 6.57 -20.60 -9.93
C SER A 238 6.15 -19.28 -9.27
N LEU A 239 6.70 -18.93 -8.10
CA LEU A 239 6.38 -17.65 -7.45
C LEU A 239 7.01 -16.48 -8.21
N SER A 240 8.24 -16.65 -8.70
CA SER A 240 8.91 -15.67 -9.55
C SER A 240 8.13 -15.45 -10.86
N GLU A 241 7.71 -16.52 -11.52
CA GLU A 241 6.91 -16.47 -12.75
C GLU A 241 5.56 -15.77 -12.54
N ILE A 242 4.85 -16.09 -11.45
CA ILE A 242 3.59 -15.43 -11.11
C ILE A 242 3.81 -13.95 -10.83
N GLY A 243 4.82 -13.59 -10.04
CA GLY A 243 5.16 -12.19 -9.77
C GLY A 243 5.41 -11.40 -11.06
N ARG A 244 6.21 -11.96 -11.98
CA ARG A 244 6.47 -11.39 -13.31
C ARG A 244 5.20 -11.26 -14.15
N LYS A 245 4.36 -12.29 -14.17
CA LYS A 245 3.10 -12.28 -14.93
C LYS A 245 2.13 -11.22 -14.41
N LEU A 246 2.08 -11.03 -13.09
CA LEU A 246 1.28 -9.99 -12.44
C LEU A 246 1.88 -8.59 -12.62
N GLN A 247 3.15 -8.48 -13.02
CA GLN A 247 3.90 -7.22 -13.06
C GLN A 247 3.79 -6.47 -11.73
N ILE A 248 3.91 -7.21 -10.61
CA ILE A 248 3.60 -6.69 -9.29
C ILE A 248 4.60 -5.62 -8.85
N LEU A 249 5.89 -5.83 -9.11
CA LEU A 249 6.93 -4.84 -8.79
C LEU A 249 6.85 -3.64 -9.71
N GLU A 250 6.57 -3.87 -10.99
CA GLU A 250 6.38 -2.86 -12.02
C GLU A 250 5.21 -1.93 -11.68
N SER A 251 4.11 -2.48 -11.16
CA SER A 251 2.93 -1.69 -10.78
C SER A 251 3.23 -0.74 -9.62
N VAL A 252 4.00 -1.20 -8.63
CA VAL A 252 4.47 -0.35 -7.52
C VAL A 252 5.49 0.67 -8.01
N ALA A 253 6.43 0.26 -8.86
CA ALA A 253 7.42 1.15 -9.47
C ALA A 253 6.77 2.25 -10.32
N GLU A 254 5.73 1.94 -11.09
CA GLU A 254 4.98 2.94 -11.87
C GLU A 254 4.33 3.95 -10.92
N TRP A 255 3.59 3.49 -9.90
CA TRP A 255 2.98 4.39 -8.92
C TRP A 255 4.03 5.31 -8.27
N LEU A 256 5.15 4.77 -7.83
CA LEU A 256 6.20 5.55 -7.20
C LEU A 256 6.83 6.57 -8.16
N SER A 257 7.02 6.19 -9.41
CA SER A 257 7.58 7.04 -10.46
C SER A 257 6.63 8.16 -10.89
N GLU A 258 5.33 7.91 -10.87
CA GLU A 258 4.30 8.87 -11.23
C GLU A 258 4.05 9.92 -10.16
N ASP A 259 4.05 9.50 -8.90
CA ASP A 259 3.66 10.33 -7.77
C ASP A 259 4.80 11.18 -7.23
N PHE A 260 6.05 10.71 -7.28
CA PHE A 260 7.14 11.31 -6.51
C PHE A 260 8.35 11.72 -7.36
N ALA A 261 8.92 12.88 -7.02
CA ALA A 261 10.17 13.38 -7.56
C ALA A 261 11.36 12.80 -6.76
N TRP A 262 11.73 11.56 -7.07
CA TRP A 262 12.82 10.86 -6.37
C TRP A 262 14.16 11.56 -6.57
N LYS A 263 14.83 11.93 -5.47
CA LYS A 263 16.13 12.61 -5.46
C LYS A 263 17.30 11.69 -5.84
N VAL A 264 17.09 10.38 -5.68
CA VAL A 264 18.08 9.33 -5.95
C VAL A 264 17.37 8.15 -6.61
N PRO A 265 18.05 7.38 -7.47
CA PRO A 265 17.47 6.17 -8.02
C PRO A 265 17.20 5.17 -6.90
N ILE A 266 16.03 4.53 -6.95
CA ILE A 266 15.66 3.40 -6.10
C ILE A 266 15.40 2.17 -6.97
N SER A 267 15.41 0.99 -6.37
CA SER A 267 15.09 -0.26 -7.06
C SER A 267 14.19 -1.15 -6.21
N ILE A 268 13.46 -2.05 -6.86
CA ILE A 268 12.59 -3.05 -6.22
C ILE A 268 12.97 -4.43 -6.73
N GLU A 269 13.21 -5.37 -5.83
CA GLU A 269 13.67 -6.71 -6.17
C GLU A 269 12.92 -7.80 -5.41
N MET A 270 12.50 -8.84 -6.13
CA MET A 270 12.12 -10.12 -5.52
C MET A 270 13.27 -11.12 -5.62
N GLN A 271 13.62 -11.77 -4.50
CA GLN A 271 14.74 -12.72 -4.47
C GLN A 271 14.59 -13.79 -3.39
N GLU A 272 15.47 -14.79 -3.41
CA GLU A 272 15.67 -15.71 -2.28
C GLU A 272 16.46 -15.00 -1.18
N CYS A 273 16.04 -15.19 0.07
CA CYS A 273 16.62 -14.52 1.23
C CYS A 273 17.18 -15.48 2.28
N GLY A 274 16.80 -16.76 2.21
CA GLY A 274 17.06 -17.77 3.24
C GLY A 274 16.10 -17.71 4.43
N SER A 275 15.24 -16.69 4.51
CA SER A 275 14.18 -16.57 5.51
C SER A 275 13.01 -15.73 4.95
N PRO A 276 11.78 -15.94 5.44
CA PRO A 276 10.67 -15.04 5.13
C PRO A 276 10.98 -13.60 5.55
N GLY A 277 10.51 -12.65 4.76
CA GLY A 277 10.60 -11.23 5.08
C GLY A 277 10.53 -10.30 3.87
N ALA A 278 10.50 -9.02 4.19
CA ALA A 278 10.70 -7.91 3.27
C ALA A 278 11.61 -6.89 3.96
N ARG A 279 12.24 -6.02 3.18
CA ARG A 279 13.10 -4.96 3.74
C ARG A 279 13.38 -3.86 2.74
N TRP A 280 13.37 -2.63 3.23
CA TRP A 280 14.12 -1.52 2.67
C TRP A 280 15.61 -1.67 3.02
N LEU A 281 16.47 -1.59 2.01
CA LEU A 281 17.93 -1.58 2.15
C LEU A 281 18.47 -0.16 1.89
N PRO A 282 18.73 0.62 2.94
CA PRO A 282 19.12 2.02 2.81
C PRO A 282 20.45 2.26 2.09
N PRO A 283 21.50 1.43 2.28
CA PRO A 283 22.77 1.62 1.57
C PRO A 283 22.63 1.47 0.04
N SER A 284 21.81 0.53 -0.42
CA SER A 284 21.60 0.26 -1.84
C SER A 284 20.32 0.87 -2.40
N LYS A 285 19.56 1.61 -1.58
CA LYS A 285 18.27 2.22 -1.93
C LYS A 285 17.33 1.23 -2.64
N LYS A 286 17.17 0.05 -2.04
CA LYS A 286 16.48 -1.09 -2.66
C LYS A 286 15.40 -1.65 -1.74
N ILE A 287 14.19 -1.80 -2.25
CA ILE A 287 13.13 -2.60 -1.62
C ILE A 287 13.36 -4.05 -2.03
N VAL A 288 13.37 -4.96 -1.06
CA VAL A 288 13.52 -6.40 -1.27
C VAL A 288 12.30 -7.13 -0.72
N ILE A 289 11.67 -7.97 -1.54
CA ILE A 289 10.67 -8.95 -1.13
C ILE A 289 11.25 -10.36 -1.26
N CYS A 290 11.20 -11.13 -0.18
CA CYS A 290 11.70 -12.51 -0.20
C CYS A 290 10.62 -13.46 -0.74
N TYR A 291 10.96 -14.38 -1.66
CA TYR A 291 10.02 -15.39 -2.13
C TYR A 291 9.47 -16.27 -0.98
N GLU A 292 10.28 -16.46 0.07
CA GLU A 292 9.93 -17.14 1.30
C GLU A 292 8.75 -16.48 2.03
N LEU A 293 8.62 -15.16 1.97
CA LEU A 293 7.49 -14.43 2.57
C LEU A 293 6.17 -14.80 1.88
N ILE A 294 6.21 -14.89 0.55
CA ILE A 294 5.03 -15.25 -0.25
C ILE A 294 4.62 -16.69 0.06
N ARG A 295 5.61 -17.59 0.20
CA ARG A 295 5.36 -18.97 0.64
C ARG A 295 4.74 -19.00 2.04
N GLU A 296 5.19 -18.14 2.96
CA GLU A 296 4.61 -18.02 4.29
C GLU A 296 3.14 -17.58 4.22
N PHE A 297 2.79 -16.57 3.42
CA PHE A 297 1.38 -16.19 3.23
C PHE A 297 0.54 -17.33 2.66
N VAL A 298 1.07 -18.11 1.70
CA VAL A 298 0.39 -19.30 1.17
C VAL A 298 0.16 -20.34 2.28
N GLN A 299 1.15 -20.57 3.14
CA GLN A 299 1.04 -21.53 4.25
C GLN A 299 0.07 -21.06 5.32
N LEU A 300 0.14 -19.78 5.68
CA LEU A 300 -0.77 -19.14 6.64
C LEU A 300 -2.22 -19.26 6.19
N HIS A 301 -2.50 -18.91 4.92
CA HIS A 301 -3.84 -19.06 4.34
C HIS A 301 -4.31 -20.52 4.32
N ARG A 302 -3.46 -21.45 3.91
CA ARG A 302 -3.81 -22.88 3.88
C ARG A 302 -4.17 -23.43 5.27
N ALA A 303 -3.51 -22.94 6.32
CA ALA A 303 -3.70 -23.44 7.67
C ALA A 303 -4.83 -22.73 8.44
N TYR A 304 -5.05 -21.43 8.18
CA TYR A 304 -5.95 -20.59 8.98
C TYR A 304 -6.94 -19.75 8.17
N GLY A 305 -6.91 -19.80 6.83
CA GLY A 305 -7.74 -18.95 5.96
C GLY A 305 -9.24 -19.06 6.26
N GLU A 306 -9.73 -20.26 6.56
CA GLU A 306 -11.15 -20.50 6.88
C GLU A 306 -11.48 -20.28 8.39
N ALA A 307 -10.51 -19.86 9.20
CA ALA A 307 -10.73 -19.59 10.62
C ALA A 307 -11.43 -18.24 10.81
N ALA A 308 -12.34 -18.17 11.78
CA ALA A 308 -12.89 -16.90 12.23
C ALA A 308 -11.76 -15.99 12.72
N LEU A 309 -11.78 -14.71 12.35
CA LEU A 309 -10.72 -13.75 12.71
C LEU A 309 -10.58 -13.58 14.23
N VAL A 310 -11.70 -13.66 14.96
CA VAL A 310 -11.75 -13.59 16.42
C VAL A 310 -12.50 -14.81 17.00
N PRO A 311 -11.79 -15.93 17.24
CA PRO A 311 -12.41 -17.13 17.80
C PRO A 311 -12.76 -16.92 19.28
N GLY A 312 -14.06 -16.72 19.56
CA GLY A 312 -14.60 -16.63 20.93
C GLY A 312 -14.29 -15.34 21.68
N ALA A 313 -14.42 -15.37 23.01
CA ALA A 313 -14.03 -14.26 23.88
C ALA A 313 -12.49 -14.25 23.95
N MET A 314 -11.89 -13.17 23.45
CA MET A 314 -10.46 -12.91 23.51
C MET A 314 -10.01 -12.87 24.97
N LYS A 315 -9.66 -14.04 25.54
CA LYS A 315 -9.16 -14.14 26.91
C LYS A 315 -7.77 -13.51 26.93
N MET A 316 -7.67 -12.27 27.41
CA MET A 316 -6.40 -11.71 27.85
C MET A 316 -5.82 -12.68 28.89
N SER A 317 -4.62 -13.20 28.62
CA SER A 317 -3.97 -14.10 29.58
C SER A 317 -3.81 -13.36 30.91
N LYS A 318 -4.48 -13.86 31.97
CA LYS A 318 -4.31 -13.35 33.35
C LYS A 318 -2.89 -13.58 33.89
N THR A 319 -2.07 -14.34 33.15
CA THR A 319 -0.72 -14.75 33.50
C THR A 319 0.24 -14.46 32.35
N GLY A 320 0.21 -13.24 31.81
CA GLY A 320 1.26 -12.76 30.91
C GLY A 320 2.61 -12.72 31.63
N LYS A 321 3.27 -13.87 31.76
CA LYS A 321 4.66 -13.92 32.17
C LYS A 321 5.43 -13.19 31.07
N VAL A 322 6.17 -12.15 31.46
CA VAL A 322 7.19 -11.55 30.61
C VAL A 322 8.24 -12.65 30.39
N VAL A 323 8.17 -13.32 29.24
CA VAL A 323 9.16 -14.32 28.87
C VAL A 323 10.31 -13.57 28.22
N ALA A 324 11.48 -13.57 28.84
CA ALA A 324 12.71 -13.16 28.16
C ALA A 324 12.93 -14.09 26.96
N ALA A 325 13.11 -13.55 25.76
CA ALA A 325 13.36 -14.37 24.59
C ALA A 325 14.62 -15.22 24.79
N ARG A 326 14.60 -16.46 24.28
CA ARG A 326 15.84 -17.21 24.09
C ARG A 326 16.72 -16.44 23.11
N PRO A 327 18.04 -16.36 23.33
CA PRO A 327 18.93 -15.70 22.39
C PRO A 327 18.84 -16.42 21.05
N ASN A 328 18.24 -15.77 20.06
CA ASN A 328 18.25 -16.28 18.71
C ASN A 328 19.70 -16.14 18.22
N ALA A 329 20.28 -17.24 17.71
CA ALA A 329 21.58 -17.24 17.06
C ALA A 329 21.47 -16.59 15.66
N GLY A 330 20.97 -15.36 15.59
CA GLY A 330 21.02 -14.48 14.43
C GLY A 330 22.17 -13.51 14.65
N LYS A 331 23.21 -13.63 13.82
CA LYS A 331 24.39 -12.76 13.86
C LYS A 331 23.97 -11.29 13.98
N ALA A 332 24.56 -10.63 14.97
CA ALA A 332 24.39 -9.22 15.27
C ALA A 332 24.38 -8.36 14.00
N ARG A 333 23.27 -7.65 13.77
CA ARG A 333 23.26 -6.42 12.97
C ARG A 333 23.47 -5.23 13.89
N THR A 334 24.60 -5.20 14.58
CA THR A 334 25.13 -3.98 15.18
C THR A 334 25.91 -3.20 14.13
N LYS A 335 25.19 -2.39 13.35
CA LYS A 335 25.69 -1.08 12.90
C LYS A 335 24.50 -0.13 12.83
N ALA A 336 24.42 0.70 13.86
CA ALA A 336 23.44 1.75 14.02
C ALA A 336 23.23 2.53 12.72
N TYR A 337 21.97 2.64 12.34
CA TYR A 337 21.41 3.36 11.20
C TYR A 337 21.66 4.91 11.25
N ARG A 338 22.50 5.39 12.17
CA ARG A 338 22.70 6.83 12.46
C ARG A 338 24.08 7.40 12.09
N ALA A 339 25.01 6.62 11.55
CA ALA A 339 26.37 7.14 11.28
C ALA A 339 26.53 7.98 10.00
N ALA A 340 25.49 8.11 9.16
CA ALA A 340 25.58 8.88 7.91
C ALA A 340 24.96 10.30 7.97
N ARG A 341 24.39 10.70 9.12
CA ARG A 341 23.66 11.99 9.25
C ARG A 341 24.53 13.17 9.68
N ALA A 342 25.85 13.04 9.60
CA ALA A 342 26.77 14.15 9.83
C ALA A 342 27.54 14.45 8.54
N ARG A 343 27.35 15.67 8.04
CA ARG A 343 27.95 16.31 6.85
C ARG A 343 27.16 16.14 5.55
N ARG A 344 26.19 17.03 5.35
CA ARG A 344 26.18 17.99 4.24
C ARG A 344 25.31 19.19 4.60
#